data_AF-A0A6L9ZHB5-F1
#
_entry.id   AF-A0A6L9ZHB5-F1
#
_cell.length_a   1.000
_cell.length_b   1.000
_cell.length_c   1.000
_cell.angle_alpha   90.00
_cell.angle_beta   90.00
_cell.angle_gamma   90.00
#
_symmetry.space_group_name_H-M   'P 1'
#
loop_
_entity.id
_entity.type
_entity.pdbx_description
1 polymer ?
#
loop_
_entity_poly.entity_id
_entity_poly.type
_entity_poly.pdbx_seq_one_letter_code
_entity_poly.pdbx_strand_id
1 'polypeptide(L)'
;MLINTPRFNKTSVERLVNFWANRYVPDLSIIATNNDVLNIYDLLDVASRKGRTQTVTKLQRLIQINCECAGIKTDAMFSYIPNVVNLTEAKRIAELVSSVYDKVLEIYQEQSPNPSLMAAIRLGETINFFTDFSSPWTVVALELPAIEKLATSLEPVLRQLREQHISAKDRRAIGFVTTQFHFSTKLVLNRLTLPEQILLSPYFKFVEEQVSIPWQRICNAAALHDFNSPTLALVEQVLP
;
A
#
# COMPACT_ATOMS: atom_id res chain seq x y z
N MET A 1 -4.19 12.69 7.44
CA MET A 1 -3.10 11.87 6.87
C MET A 1 -1.88 12.01 7.72
N LEU A 2 -0.90 11.11 7.55
CA LEU A 2 0.37 11.13 8.28
C LEU A 2 1.01 12.54 8.40
N ILE A 3 0.92 13.38 7.36
CA ILE A 3 1.84 14.54 7.23
C ILE A 3 1.36 15.85 7.88
N ASN A 4 0.07 16.06 8.11
CA ASN A 4 -0.39 17.30 8.78
C ASN A 4 -0.37 17.21 10.31
N THR A 5 0.57 16.46 10.87
CA THR A 5 0.77 16.42 12.31
C THR A 5 1.94 17.35 12.65
N PRO A 6 1.73 18.54 13.23
CA PRO A 6 2.81 19.44 13.69
C PRO A 6 3.58 18.86 14.91
N ARG A 7 3.72 17.53 14.99
CA ARG A 7 4.26 16.77 16.12
C ARG A 7 5.16 15.60 15.69
N PHE A 8 5.72 15.63 14.49
CA PHE A 8 6.74 14.66 14.06
C PHE A 8 7.97 14.63 14.99
N ASN A 9 8.21 15.68 15.78
CA ASN A 9 9.36 15.76 16.69
C ASN A 9 9.15 15.10 18.07
N LYS A 10 8.12 14.27 18.25
CA LYS A 10 7.98 13.45 19.47
C LYS A 10 8.42 12.02 19.16
N THR A 11 9.36 11.51 19.94
CA THR A 11 9.95 10.16 19.79
C THR A 11 8.91 9.03 19.81
N SER A 12 7.78 9.22 20.51
CA SER A 12 6.66 8.26 20.51
C SER A 12 5.92 8.18 19.16
N VAL A 13 5.82 9.30 18.43
CA VAL A 13 5.22 9.33 17.10
C VAL A 13 6.18 8.73 16.07
N GLU A 14 7.46 9.08 16.14
CA GLU A 14 8.50 8.50 15.27
C GLU A 14 8.56 6.97 15.40
N ARG A 15 8.53 6.45 16.63
CA ARG A 15 8.49 5.02 16.90
C ARG A 15 7.28 4.34 16.27
N LEU A 16 6.09 4.93 16.40
CA LEU A 16 4.87 4.39 15.81
C LEU A 16 4.90 4.41 14.28
N VAL A 17 5.42 5.48 13.68
CA VAL A 17 5.59 5.59 12.23
C VAL A 17 6.58 4.54 11.72
N ASN A 18 7.70 4.33 12.42
CA ASN A 18 8.67 3.29 12.08
C ASN A 18 8.10 1.88 12.24
N PHE A 19 7.37 1.62 13.33
CA PHE A 19 6.70 0.33 13.53
C PHE A 19 5.73 0.04 12.39
N TRP A 20 4.95 1.04 12.00
CA TRP A 20 4.04 0.90 10.89
C TRP A 20 4.78 0.74 9.55
N ALA A 21 5.89 1.44 9.36
CA ALA A 21 6.68 1.31 8.14
C ALA A 21 7.09 -0.14 7.84
N ASN A 22 7.40 -0.91 8.88
CA ASN A 22 7.76 -2.32 8.76
C ASN A 22 6.65 -3.20 8.16
N ARG A 23 5.38 -2.79 8.27
CA ARG A 23 4.24 -3.56 7.75
C ARG A 23 4.15 -3.60 6.22
N TYR A 24 4.89 -2.71 5.57
CA TYR A 24 4.94 -2.61 4.11
C TYR A 24 6.24 -3.19 3.55
N VAL A 25 7.08 -3.81 4.37
CA VAL A 25 8.13 -4.67 3.84
C VAL A 25 7.45 -5.85 3.12
N PRO A 26 7.79 -6.15 1.86
CA PRO A 26 7.21 -7.28 1.15
C PRO A 26 7.43 -8.58 1.93
N ASP A 27 6.37 -9.36 2.09
CA ASP A 27 6.48 -10.68 2.70
C ASP A 27 6.99 -11.70 1.67
N LEU A 28 8.26 -12.03 1.78
CA LEU A 28 8.93 -12.98 0.90
C LEU A 28 8.75 -14.44 1.35
N SER A 29 8.16 -14.69 2.53
CA SER A 29 7.87 -16.05 2.99
C SER A 29 6.83 -16.76 2.11
N ILE A 30 6.01 -15.98 1.40
CA ILE A 30 5.04 -16.44 0.39
C ILE A 30 5.74 -17.23 -0.73
N ILE A 31 7.00 -16.88 -1.04
CA ILE A 31 7.83 -17.56 -2.05
C ILE A 31 8.20 -18.97 -1.60
N ALA A 32 8.41 -19.20 -0.30
CA ALA A 32 8.79 -20.50 0.24
C ALA A 32 7.61 -21.47 0.34
N THR A 33 6.36 -20.96 0.33
CA THR A 33 5.17 -21.75 0.63
C THR A 33 4.48 -22.30 -0.62
N ASN A 34 4.60 -21.59 -1.74
CA ASN A 34 4.12 -22.06 -3.04
C ASN A 34 5.26 -22.81 -3.72
N ASN A 35 5.11 -24.10 -4.01
CA ASN A 35 6.09 -24.93 -4.73
C ASN A 35 6.50 -24.40 -6.13
N ASP A 36 6.05 -23.21 -6.53
CA ASP A 36 6.56 -22.44 -7.65
C ASP A 36 7.90 -21.81 -7.25
N VAL A 37 8.98 -22.35 -7.81
CA VAL A 37 10.32 -21.78 -7.66
C VAL A 37 10.33 -20.39 -8.30
N LEU A 38 10.10 -19.34 -7.52
CA LEU A 38 10.28 -17.97 -8.00
C LEU A 38 11.76 -17.78 -8.33
N ASN A 39 12.05 -17.57 -9.61
CA ASN A 39 13.40 -17.26 -10.02
C ASN A 39 13.74 -15.82 -9.60
N ILE A 40 14.82 -15.65 -8.86
CA ILE A 40 15.33 -14.33 -8.44
C ILE A 40 15.60 -13.44 -9.66
N TYR A 41 16.03 -14.02 -10.78
CA TYR A 41 16.22 -13.27 -12.02
C TYR A 41 14.90 -12.67 -12.54
N ASP A 42 13.77 -13.34 -12.35
CA ASP A 42 12.45 -12.81 -12.74
C ASP A 42 12.04 -11.66 -11.82
N LEU A 43 12.27 -11.79 -10.50
CA LEU A 43 12.01 -10.71 -9.55
C LEU A 43 12.86 -9.47 -9.84
N LEU A 44 14.14 -9.67 -10.15
CA LEU A 44 15.07 -8.59 -10.51
C LEU A 44 14.72 -7.93 -11.84
N ASP A 45 14.31 -8.72 -12.84
CA ASP A 45 13.86 -8.19 -14.13
C ASP A 45 12.61 -7.32 -13.94
N VAL A 46 11.64 -7.77 -13.15
CA VAL A 46 10.43 -7.01 -12.82
C VAL A 46 10.77 -5.76 -11.98
N ALA A 47 11.71 -5.87 -11.03
CA ALA A 47 12.16 -4.74 -10.21
C ALA A 47 12.92 -3.67 -11.00
N SER A 48 13.49 -4.03 -12.16
CA SER A 48 14.17 -3.11 -13.06
C SER A 48 13.26 -2.00 -13.55
N ARG A 49 13.83 -0.86 -13.98
CA ARG A 49 13.03 0.24 -14.56
C ARG A 49 12.20 -0.20 -15.76
N LYS A 50 12.71 -1.14 -16.56
CA LYS A 50 12.01 -1.71 -17.71
C LYS A 50 10.85 -2.60 -17.24
N GLY A 51 11.09 -3.51 -16.30
CA GLY A 51 10.06 -4.39 -15.73
C GLY A 51 8.95 -3.63 -15.02
N ARG A 52 9.29 -2.59 -14.24
CA ARG A 52 8.31 -1.69 -13.61
C ARG A 52 7.45 -0.97 -14.63
N THR A 53 8.06 -0.47 -15.71
CA THR A 53 7.33 0.18 -16.81
C THR A 53 6.37 -0.80 -17.52
N GLN A 54 6.79 -2.05 -17.72
CA GLN A 54 5.93 -3.10 -18.29
C GLN A 54 4.75 -3.42 -17.35
N THR A 55 5.01 -3.57 -16.06
CA THR A 55 3.99 -3.80 -15.02
C THR A 55 2.96 -2.66 -15.04
N VAL A 56 3.43 -1.41 -15.04
CA VAL A 56 2.56 -0.22 -15.06
C VAL A 56 1.73 -0.16 -16.33
N THR A 57 2.35 -0.37 -17.50
CA THR A 57 1.63 -0.37 -18.80
C THR A 57 0.54 -1.44 -18.85
N LYS A 58 0.81 -2.62 -18.29
CA LYS A 58 -0.14 -3.72 -18.17
C LYS A 58 -1.34 -3.32 -17.30
N LEU A 59 -1.09 -2.66 -16.17
CA LEU A 59 -2.14 -2.25 -15.23
C LEU A 59 -2.93 -1.01 -15.64
N GLN A 60 -2.30 -0.03 -16.28
CA GLN A 60 -2.97 1.21 -16.73
C GLN A 60 -4.21 0.93 -17.58
N ARG A 61 -4.18 -0.14 -18.39
CA ARG A 61 -5.32 -0.56 -19.22
C ARG A 61 -6.44 -1.25 -18.45
N LEU A 62 -6.18 -1.66 -17.21
CA LEU A 62 -7.04 -2.54 -16.42
C LEU A 62 -7.53 -1.91 -15.12
N ILE A 63 -6.86 -0.86 -14.61
CA ILE A 63 -7.22 -0.22 -13.33
C ILE A 63 -8.68 0.22 -13.35
N GLN A 64 -9.07 1.01 -14.36
CA GLN A 64 -10.44 1.54 -14.42
C GLN A 64 -11.48 0.41 -14.41
N ILE A 65 -11.32 -0.59 -15.29
CA ILE A 65 -12.25 -1.72 -15.40
C ILE A 65 -12.30 -2.53 -14.10
N ASN A 66 -11.15 -2.78 -13.46
CA ASN A 66 -11.09 -3.52 -12.20
C ASN A 66 -11.72 -2.73 -11.05
N CYS A 67 -11.54 -1.41 -11.00
CA CYS A 67 -12.18 -0.53 -10.02
C CYS A 67 -13.70 -0.46 -10.24
N GLU A 68 -14.17 -0.37 -11.47
CA GLU A 68 -15.61 -0.42 -11.78
C GLU A 68 -16.21 -1.77 -11.36
N CYS A 69 -15.52 -2.88 -11.66
CA CYS A 69 -15.90 -4.22 -11.22
C CYS A 69 -15.88 -4.36 -9.69
N ALA A 70 -14.92 -3.73 -9.01
CA ALA A 70 -14.92 -3.63 -7.55
C ALA A 70 -16.16 -2.87 -7.05
N GLY A 71 -16.57 -1.81 -7.77
CA GLY A 71 -17.79 -1.02 -7.50
C GLY A 71 -19.03 -1.90 -7.42
N ILE A 72 -19.19 -2.75 -8.42
CA ILE A 72 -20.30 -3.70 -8.51
C ILE A 72 -20.24 -4.74 -7.37
N LYS A 73 -19.05 -5.26 -7.05
CA LYS A 73 -18.88 -6.21 -5.94
C LYS A 73 -19.18 -5.57 -4.58
N THR A 74 -18.76 -4.33 -4.38
CA THR A 74 -19.06 -3.55 -3.18
C THR A 74 -20.57 -3.33 -3.08
N ASP A 75 -21.22 -2.87 -4.16
CA ASP A 75 -22.66 -2.65 -4.19
C ASP A 75 -23.45 -3.93 -3.86
N ALA A 76 -23.07 -5.06 -4.46
CA ALA A 76 -23.65 -6.36 -4.13
C ALA A 76 -23.48 -6.73 -2.65
N MET A 77 -22.31 -6.46 -2.06
CA MET A 77 -22.05 -6.70 -0.64
C MET A 77 -22.90 -5.81 0.27
N PHE A 78 -23.18 -4.56 -0.14
CA PHE A 78 -23.98 -3.60 0.64
C PHE A 78 -25.47 -3.61 0.31
N SER A 79 -25.92 -4.45 -0.64
CA SER A 79 -27.31 -4.51 -1.13
C SER A 79 -28.37 -4.73 -0.05
N TYR A 80 -27.99 -5.33 1.09
CA TYR A 80 -28.87 -5.52 2.25
C TYR A 80 -29.15 -4.23 3.03
N ILE A 81 -28.36 -3.17 2.82
CA ILE A 81 -28.54 -1.86 3.45
C ILE A 81 -29.05 -0.88 2.38
N PRO A 82 -30.29 -0.39 2.49
CA PRO A 82 -30.82 0.54 1.50
C PRO A 82 -30.08 1.89 1.55
N ASN A 83 -29.81 2.43 0.36
CA ASN A 83 -29.37 3.81 0.12
C ASN A 83 -28.05 4.22 0.80
N VAL A 84 -27.08 3.30 0.94
CA VAL A 84 -25.75 3.65 1.48
C VAL A 84 -24.99 4.56 0.51
N VAL A 85 -25.00 4.19 -0.78
CA VAL A 85 -24.39 4.92 -1.89
C VAL A 85 -25.31 4.74 -3.10
N ASN A 86 -25.55 5.80 -3.87
CA ASN A 86 -26.32 5.69 -5.12
C ASN A 86 -25.39 5.37 -6.31
N LEU A 87 -25.95 4.93 -7.45
CA LEU A 87 -25.15 4.52 -8.61
C LEU A 87 -24.16 5.61 -9.10
N THR A 88 -24.57 6.87 -9.10
CA THR A 88 -23.71 7.99 -9.51
C THR A 88 -22.55 8.19 -8.55
N GLU A 89 -22.82 8.08 -7.25
CA GLU A 89 -21.80 8.17 -6.21
C GLU A 89 -20.86 6.95 -6.23
N ALA A 90 -21.38 5.74 -6.44
CA ALA A 90 -20.57 4.53 -6.59
C ALA A 90 -19.60 4.62 -7.78
N LYS A 91 -20.09 5.10 -8.93
CA LYS A 91 -19.25 5.34 -10.12
C LYS A 91 -18.17 6.37 -9.82
N ARG A 92 -18.53 7.50 -9.19
CA ARG A 92 -17.57 8.55 -8.82
C ARG A 92 -16.52 8.04 -7.84
N ILE A 93 -16.90 7.21 -6.88
CA ILE A 93 -15.95 6.56 -5.95
C ILE A 93 -14.99 5.67 -6.73
N ALA A 94 -15.47 4.85 -7.66
CA ALA A 94 -14.61 4.00 -8.48
C ALA A 94 -13.61 4.80 -9.34
N GLU A 95 -14.04 5.93 -9.90
CA GLU A 95 -13.16 6.86 -10.63
C GLU A 95 -12.06 7.44 -9.72
N LEU A 96 -12.43 7.93 -8.52
CA LEU A 96 -11.46 8.47 -7.56
C LEU A 96 -10.47 7.40 -7.07
N VAL A 97 -10.96 6.19 -6.79
CA VAL A 97 -10.13 5.03 -6.43
C VAL A 97 -9.14 4.70 -7.55
N SER A 98 -9.59 4.74 -8.80
CA SER A 98 -8.73 4.54 -9.97
C SER A 98 -7.62 5.60 -10.03
N SER A 99 -7.95 6.88 -9.86
CA SER A 99 -6.96 7.97 -9.83
C SER A 99 -5.94 7.81 -8.70
N VAL A 100 -6.34 7.28 -7.55
CA VAL A 100 -5.39 6.97 -6.46
C VAL A 100 -4.43 5.86 -6.89
N TYR A 101 -4.91 4.79 -7.52
CA TYR A 101 -4.02 3.72 -8.00
C TYR A 101 -3.13 4.17 -9.15
N ASP A 102 -3.61 5.01 -10.07
CA ASP A 102 -2.78 5.60 -11.11
C ASP A 102 -1.62 6.38 -10.48
N LYS A 103 -1.91 7.18 -9.44
CA LYS A 103 -0.87 7.90 -8.71
C LYS A 103 0.12 6.97 -8.02
N VAL A 104 -0.33 5.84 -7.48
CA VAL A 104 0.56 4.81 -6.94
C VAL A 104 1.47 4.24 -8.02
N LEU A 105 0.93 3.94 -9.21
CA LEU A 105 1.70 3.38 -10.30
C LEU A 105 2.78 4.35 -10.80
N GLU A 106 2.49 5.65 -10.85
CA GLU A 106 3.51 6.67 -11.14
C GLU A 106 4.69 6.58 -10.16
N ILE A 107 4.39 6.55 -8.86
CA ILE A 107 5.42 6.49 -7.79
C ILE A 107 6.19 5.17 -7.86
N TYR A 108 5.50 4.06 -8.13
CA TYR A 108 6.09 2.74 -8.30
C TYR A 108 7.05 2.69 -9.50
N GLN A 109 6.69 3.33 -10.62
CA GLN A 109 7.48 3.38 -11.84
C GLN A 109 8.76 4.21 -11.68
N GLU A 110 8.72 5.26 -10.87
CA GLU A 110 9.87 6.13 -10.58
C GLU A 110 10.95 5.46 -9.72
N GLN A 111 10.63 4.36 -9.03
CA GLN A 111 11.62 3.64 -8.23
C GLN A 111 12.68 2.99 -9.10
N SER A 112 13.92 3.09 -8.63
CA SER A 112 15.07 2.43 -9.22
C SER A 112 15.58 1.32 -8.29
N PRO A 113 16.08 0.19 -8.82
CA PRO A 113 16.73 -0.82 -8.01
C PRO A 113 17.88 -0.21 -7.21
N ASN A 114 18.08 -0.67 -5.97
CA ASN A 114 19.17 -0.18 -5.15
C ASN A 114 20.53 -0.44 -5.83
N PRO A 115 21.41 0.57 -5.95
CA PRO A 115 22.73 0.42 -6.58
C PRO A 115 23.60 -0.67 -5.95
N SER A 116 23.48 -0.89 -4.63
CA SER A 116 24.24 -1.90 -3.89
C SER A 116 23.81 -3.31 -4.24
N LEU A 117 22.50 -3.55 -4.46
CA LEU A 117 21.98 -4.82 -4.94
C LEU A 117 22.51 -5.12 -6.34
N MET A 118 22.47 -4.12 -7.22
CA MET A 118 22.98 -4.25 -8.58
C MET A 118 24.49 -4.54 -8.63
N ALA A 119 25.25 -4.08 -7.63
CA ALA A 119 26.68 -4.36 -7.49
C ALA A 119 26.94 -5.79 -7.01
N ALA A 120 26.24 -6.26 -5.98
CA ALA A 120 26.38 -7.63 -5.45
C ALA A 120 26.07 -8.71 -6.50
N ILE A 121 25.03 -8.49 -7.31
CA ILE A 121 24.65 -9.41 -8.39
C ILE A 121 25.72 -9.47 -9.49
N ARG A 122 26.36 -8.35 -9.82
CA ARG A 122 27.44 -8.30 -10.83
C ARG A 122 28.70 -9.05 -10.41
N LEU A 123 28.91 -9.21 -9.10
CA LEU A 123 30.04 -9.95 -8.53
C LEU A 123 29.81 -11.46 -8.53
N GLY A 124 28.62 -11.94 -8.95
CA GLY A 124 28.34 -13.37 -9.06
C GLY A 124 28.27 -14.09 -7.71
N GLU A 125 28.05 -13.35 -6.62
CA GLU A 125 27.82 -13.94 -5.30
C GLU A 125 26.56 -14.82 -5.37
N THR A 126 26.72 -16.13 -5.16
CA THR A 126 25.60 -17.05 -4.95
C THR A 126 24.98 -16.72 -3.61
N ILE A 127 23.97 -15.85 -3.63
CA ILE A 127 23.31 -15.47 -2.40
C ILE A 127 22.32 -16.56 -2.00
N ASN A 128 22.48 -17.12 -0.80
CA ASN A 128 21.60 -18.16 -0.30
C ASN A 128 20.43 -17.52 0.44
N PHE A 129 19.40 -17.14 -0.33
CA PHE A 129 18.28 -16.37 0.17
C PHE A 129 17.54 -17.07 1.33
N PHE A 130 17.47 -18.41 1.38
CA PHE A 130 16.82 -19.15 2.46
C PHE A 130 17.37 -18.84 3.87
N THR A 131 18.66 -18.51 3.97
CA THR A 131 19.32 -18.13 5.23
C THR A 131 19.48 -16.61 5.40
N ASP A 132 19.46 -15.86 4.30
CA ASP A 132 19.71 -14.41 4.29
C ASP A 132 18.46 -13.53 4.18
N PHE A 133 17.24 -14.10 4.15
CA PHE A 133 16.00 -13.30 4.14
C PHE A 133 15.84 -12.38 5.36
N SER A 134 16.49 -12.71 6.49
CA SER A 134 16.57 -11.89 7.70
C SER A 134 17.66 -10.81 7.66
N SER A 135 18.43 -10.74 6.59
CA SER A 135 19.55 -9.80 6.49
C SER A 135 19.08 -8.43 5.95
N PRO A 136 19.74 -7.33 6.33
CA PRO A 136 19.34 -5.98 5.93
C PRO A 136 19.25 -5.71 4.42
N TRP A 137 19.90 -6.52 3.56
CA TRP A 137 20.01 -6.23 2.13
C TRP A 137 18.80 -6.69 1.30
N THR A 138 18.00 -7.67 1.77
CA THR A 138 16.72 -8.06 1.12
C THR A 138 15.65 -6.97 1.28
N VAL A 139 15.66 -6.26 2.41
CA VAL A 139 14.84 -5.07 2.66
C VAL A 139 15.25 -3.92 1.74
N VAL A 140 16.56 -3.74 1.54
CA VAL A 140 17.16 -2.69 0.69
C VAL A 140 16.90 -2.91 -0.81
N ALA A 141 16.74 -4.17 -1.24
CA ALA A 141 16.48 -4.54 -2.63
C ALA A 141 15.06 -4.20 -3.12
N LEU A 142 14.10 -4.16 -2.21
CA LEU A 142 12.67 -4.07 -2.49
C LEU A 142 12.04 -2.77 -1.98
N GLU A 143 12.87 -1.81 -1.55
CA GLU A 143 12.43 -0.61 -0.83
C GLU A 143 11.25 0.05 -1.54
N LEU A 144 10.16 0.13 -0.79
CA LEU A 144 9.20 1.21 -0.96
C LEU A 144 9.97 2.53 -0.79
N PRO A 145 9.62 3.58 -1.54
CA PRO A 145 10.07 4.91 -1.15
C PRO A 145 9.72 5.12 0.32
N ALA A 146 10.62 5.82 1.04
CA ALA A 146 10.38 6.21 2.42
C ALA A 146 8.92 6.61 2.60
N ILE A 147 8.23 5.99 3.53
CA ILE A 147 6.76 6.05 3.61
C ILE A 147 6.25 7.49 3.74
N GLU A 148 7.05 8.37 4.31
CA GLU A 148 6.82 9.81 4.34
C GLU A 148 6.70 10.40 2.93
N LYS A 149 7.62 10.05 2.03
CA LYS A 149 7.57 10.46 0.62
C LYS A 149 6.33 9.89 -0.08
N LEU A 150 6.03 8.61 0.14
CA LEU A 150 4.84 7.96 -0.41
C LEU A 150 3.55 8.66 0.07
N ALA A 151 3.45 8.92 1.37
CA ALA A 151 2.35 9.64 1.99
C ALA A 151 2.21 11.06 1.43
N THR A 152 3.34 11.75 1.20
CA THR A 152 3.35 13.14 0.71
C THR A 152 2.86 13.19 -0.72
N SER A 153 3.33 12.29 -1.56
CA SER A 153 2.94 12.21 -2.96
C SER A 153 1.47 11.79 -3.15
N LEU A 154 0.92 10.98 -2.24
CA LEU A 154 -0.48 10.52 -2.30
C LEU A 154 -1.46 11.46 -1.58
N GLU A 155 -0.99 12.38 -0.74
CA GLU A 155 -1.85 13.27 0.05
C GLU A 155 -2.87 14.06 -0.80
N PRO A 156 -2.52 14.67 -1.95
CA PRO A 156 -3.49 15.45 -2.72
C PRO A 156 -4.68 14.61 -3.21
N VAL A 157 -4.42 13.43 -3.78
CA VAL A 157 -5.46 12.56 -4.35
C VAL A 157 -6.33 11.94 -3.27
N LEU A 158 -5.73 11.52 -2.16
CA LEU A 158 -6.45 10.95 -1.03
C LEU A 158 -7.23 12.04 -0.25
N ARG A 159 -6.81 13.31 -0.30
CA ARG A 159 -7.54 14.44 0.30
C ARG A 159 -8.81 14.71 -0.49
N GLN A 160 -8.73 14.74 -1.81
CA GLN A 160 -9.88 14.86 -2.70
C GLN A 160 -10.90 13.74 -2.43
N LEU A 161 -10.45 12.49 -2.30
CA LEU A 161 -11.31 11.36 -1.92
C LEU A 161 -12.02 11.60 -0.58
N ARG A 162 -11.29 12.10 0.43
CA ARG A 162 -11.85 12.40 1.76
C ARG A 162 -12.86 13.53 1.73
N GLU A 163 -12.62 14.59 0.97
CA GLU A 163 -13.55 15.72 0.84
C GLU A 163 -14.88 15.29 0.21
N GLN A 164 -14.81 14.41 -0.80
CA GLN A 164 -16.00 13.80 -1.39
C GLN A 164 -16.77 12.96 -0.38
N HIS A 165 -16.06 12.17 0.43
CA HIS A 165 -16.69 11.36 1.47
C HIS A 165 -17.28 12.19 2.63
N ILE A 166 -16.60 13.24 3.09
CA ILE A 166 -17.12 14.16 4.12
C ILE A 166 -18.40 14.86 3.64
N SER A 167 -18.49 15.11 2.33
CA SER A 167 -19.68 15.70 1.70
C SER A 167 -20.81 14.70 1.46
N ALA A 168 -20.57 13.40 1.68
CA ALA A 168 -21.58 12.35 1.53
C ALA A 168 -22.66 12.50 2.60
N LYS A 169 -23.93 12.29 2.20
CA LYS A 169 -25.07 12.41 3.10
C LYS A 169 -25.09 11.29 4.15
N ASP A 170 -24.58 10.12 3.79
CA ASP A 170 -24.58 8.93 4.63
C ASP A 170 -23.16 8.59 5.12
N ARG A 171 -22.98 8.59 6.45
CA ARG A 171 -21.70 8.23 7.07
C ARG A 171 -21.31 6.77 6.84
N ARG A 172 -22.28 5.89 6.55
CA ARG A 172 -22.05 4.47 6.22
C ARG A 172 -21.30 4.30 4.90
N ALA A 173 -21.27 5.33 4.05
CA ALA A 173 -20.47 5.34 2.81
C ALA A 173 -18.97 5.10 3.07
N ILE A 174 -18.47 5.29 4.30
CA ILE A 174 -17.06 4.97 4.64
C ILE A 174 -16.77 3.48 4.49
N GLY A 175 -17.73 2.63 4.89
CA GLY A 175 -17.62 1.18 4.73
C GLY A 175 -17.63 0.78 3.25
N PHE A 176 -18.41 1.48 2.44
CA PHE A 176 -18.42 1.29 0.99
C PHE A 176 -17.07 1.65 0.38
N VAL A 177 -16.51 2.83 0.69
CA VAL A 177 -15.21 3.28 0.15
C VAL A 177 -14.09 2.33 0.55
N THR A 178 -14.00 1.94 1.81
CA THR A 178 -12.94 1.01 2.28
C THR A 178 -13.06 -0.37 1.62
N THR A 179 -14.28 -0.91 1.50
CA THR A 179 -14.55 -2.16 0.79
C THR A 179 -14.23 -2.06 -0.71
N GLN A 180 -14.49 -0.90 -1.31
CA GLN A 180 -14.14 -0.61 -2.70
C GLN A 180 -12.63 -0.67 -2.93
N PHE A 181 -11.83 -0.07 -2.04
CA PHE A 181 -10.37 -0.20 -2.10
C PHE A 181 -9.94 -1.66 -1.94
N HIS A 182 -10.50 -2.38 -0.97
CA HIS A 182 -10.18 -3.78 -0.76
C HIS A 182 -10.41 -4.64 -2.02
N PHE A 183 -11.59 -4.57 -2.63
CA PHE A 183 -11.88 -5.32 -3.84
C PHE A 183 -11.06 -4.86 -5.04
N SER A 184 -10.79 -3.55 -5.15
CA SER A 184 -9.96 -3.02 -6.24
C SER A 184 -8.53 -3.53 -6.13
N THR A 185 -7.90 -3.44 -4.95
CA THR A 185 -6.57 -3.99 -4.67
C THR A 185 -6.52 -5.46 -5.08
N LYS A 186 -7.48 -6.27 -4.63
CA LYS A 186 -7.54 -7.70 -4.94
C LYS A 186 -7.70 -7.98 -6.43
N LEU A 187 -8.60 -7.27 -7.10
CA LEU A 187 -8.85 -7.46 -8.54
C LEU A 187 -7.65 -7.04 -9.40
N VAL A 188 -6.96 -5.97 -9.04
CA VAL A 188 -5.78 -5.47 -9.76
C VAL A 188 -4.60 -6.43 -9.54
N LEU A 189 -4.29 -6.84 -8.30
CA LEU A 189 -3.19 -7.76 -8.01
C LEU A 189 -3.38 -9.13 -8.66
N ASN A 190 -4.62 -9.63 -8.76
CA ASN A 190 -4.91 -10.89 -9.46
C ASN A 190 -4.59 -10.87 -10.97
N ARG A 191 -4.26 -9.72 -11.55
CA ARG A 191 -3.81 -9.62 -12.95
C ARG A 191 -2.29 -9.73 -13.09
N LEU A 192 -1.56 -9.80 -11.99
CA LEU A 192 -0.10 -9.73 -11.95
C LEU A 192 0.52 -11.10 -11.70
N THR A 193 1.75 -11.28 -12.18
CA THR A 193 2.58 -12.44 -11.82
C THR A 193 3.03 -12.33 -10.38
N LEU A 194 3.48 -13.44 -9.78
CA LEU A 194 3.96 -13.44 -8.39
C LEU A 194 5.07 -12.38 -8.12
N PRO A 195 6.13 -12.22 -8.95
CA PRO A 195 7.12 -11.17 -8.71
C PRO A 195 6.55 -9.75 -8.84
N GLU A 196 5.64 -9.50 -9.78
CA GLU A 196 4.91 -8.22 -9.88
C GLU A 196 4.08 -7.94 -8.62
N GLN A 197 3.38 -8.97 -8.09
CA GLN A 197 2.59 -8.85 -6.87
C GLN A 197 3.46 -8.54 -5.66
N ILE A 198 4.59 -9.23 -5.49
CA ILE A 198 5.53 -8.99 -4.36
C ILE A 198 5.98 -7.52 -4.33
N LEU A 199 6.30 -6.96 -5.50
CA LEU A 199 6.81 -5.59 -5.60
C LEU A 199 5.71 -4.52 -5.44
N LEU A 200 4.49 -4.78 -5.91
CA LEU A 200 3.42 -3.78 -5.94
C LEU A 200 2.46 -3.85 -4.75
N SER A 201 2.22 -5.04 -4.19
CA SER A 201 1.29 -5.23 -3.07
C SER A 201 1.53 -4.29 -1.89
N PRO A 202 2.78 -3.99 -1.49
CA PRO A 202 3.00 -3.07 -0.38
C PRO A 202 2.50 -1.64 -0.63
N TYR A 203 2.57 -1.16 -1.87
CA TYR A 203 2.03 0.16 -2.23
C TYR A 203 0.50 0.19 -2.14
N PHE A 204 -0.16 -0.87 -2.59
CA PHE A 204 -1.61 -0.97 -2.52
C PHE A 204 -2.11 -1.17 -1.09
N LYS A 205 -1.40 -2.00 -0.29
CA LYS A 205 -1.65 -2.15 1.14
C LYS A 205 -1.51 -0.80 1.85
N PHE A 206 -0.49 -0.02 1.51
CA PHE A 206 -0.32 1.33 2.05
C PHE A 206 -1.55 2.20 1.80
N VAL A 207 -2.01 2.28 0.56
CA VAL A 207 -3.20 3.07 0.22
C VAL A 207 -4.46 2.57 0.93
N GLU A 208 -4.70 1.26 0.94
CA GLU A 208 -5.86 0.65 1.61
C GLU A 208 -5.89 0.98 3.11
N GLU A 209 -4.73 0.98 3.77
CA GLU A 209 -4.63 1.37 5.17
C GLU A 209 -4.78 2.88 5.38
N GLN A 210 -4.30 3.73 4.47
CA GLN A 210 -4.49 5.19 4.57
C GLN A 210 -5.97 5.61 4.50
N VAL A 211 -6.79 4.84 3.78
CA VAL A 211 -8.24 5.12 3.67
C VAL A 211 -9.03 4.47 4.82
N SER A 212 -8.54 3.37 5.38
CA SER A 212 -9.26 2.59 6.40
C SER A 212 -8.93 3.00 7.83
N ILE A 213 -7.71 3.45 8.09
CA ILE A 213 -7.23 3.70 9.45
C ILE A 213 -7.02 5.22 9.67
N PRO A 214 -7.55 5.80 10.78
CA PRO A 214 -7.47 7.23 11.05
C PRO A 214 -6.12 7.64 11.66
N TRP A 215 -5.03 7.37 10.96
CA TRP A 215 -3.67 7.48 11.48
C TRP A 215 -3.27 8.82 12.09
N GLN A 216 -3.77 9.93 11.56
CA GLN A 216 -3.53 11.24 12.17
C GLN A 216 -4.08 11.32 13.60
N ARG A 217 -5.23 10.69 13.87
CA ARG A 217 -5.79 10.61 15.22
C ARG A 217 -4.95 9.71 16.11
N ILE A 218 -4.44 8.61 15.56
CA ILE A 218 -3.54 7.69 16.28
C ILE A 218 -2.24 8.40 16.65
N CYS A 219 -1.58 9.08 15.70
CA CYS A 219 -0.36 9.85 15.97
C CYS A 219 -0.61 10.99 16.98
N ASN A 220 -1.75 11.68 16.88
CA ASN A 220 -2.13 12.72 17.85
C ASN A 220 -2.30 12.16 19.27
N ALA A 221 -2.90 10.96 19.40
CA ALA A 221 -3.06 10.29 20.68
C ALA A 221 -1.70 9.80 21.21
N ALA A 222 -0.88 9.15 20.37
CA ALA A 222 0.47 8.71 20.74
C ALA A 222 1.37 9.86 21.22
N ALA A 223 1.22 11.05 20.63
CA ALA A 223 1.93 12.26 21.04
C ALA A 223 1.59 12.74 22.46
N LEU A 224 0.52 12.24 23.09
CA LEU A 224 0.18 12.55 24.48
C LEU A 224 0.88 11.63 25.50
N HIS A 225 1.55 10.59 25.02
CA HIS A 225 2.20 9.59 25.86
C HIS A 225 3.72 9.66 25.76
N ASP A 226 4.39 9.30 26.86
CA ASP A 226 5.84 9.11 26.90
C ASP A 226 6.26 7.89 26.09
N PHE A 227 7.49 7.92 25.60
CA PHE A 227 8.09 6.87 24.77
C PHE A 227 8.04 5.47 25.41
N ASN A 228 8.19 5.40 26.75
CA ASN A 228 8.16 4.14 27.52
C ASN A 228 6.81 3.90 28.20
N SER A 229 5.74 4.60 27.81
CA SER A 229 4.45 4.41 28.45
C SER A 229 3.90 2.99 28.14
N PRO A 230 3.29 2.32 29.14
CA PRO A 230 2.68 1.01 28.93
C PRO A 230 1.51 1.10 27.94
N THR A 231 0.82 2.25 27.87
CA THR A 231 -0.25 2.49 26.89
C THR A 231 0.27 2.43 25.45
N LEU A 232 1.43 3.03 25.17
CA LEU A 232 2.01 2.99 23.82
C LEU A 232 2.46 1.56 23.46
N ALA A 233 3.06 0.84 24.41
CA ALA A 233 3.43 -0.56 24.22
C ALA A 233 2.23 -1.46 23.93
N LEU A 234 1.08 -1.22 24.58
CA LEU A 234 -0.17 -1.94 24.28
C LEU A 234 -0.70 -1.60 22.89
N VAL A 235 -0.64 -0.33 22.48
CA VAL A 235 -1.05 0.08 21.12
C VAL A 235 -0.21 -0.61 20.05
N GLU A 236 1.11 -0.75 20.27
CA GLU A 236 2.00 -1.50 19.37
C GLU A 236 1.64 -2.99 19.28
N GLN A 237 1.12 -3.59 20.36
CA GLN A 237 0.67 -4.99 20.33
C GLN A 237 -0.69 -5.18 19.67
N VAL A 238 -1.55 -4.16 19.70
CA VAL A 238 -2.92 -4.21 19.16
C VAL A 238 -2.99 -3.81 17.68
N LEU A 239 -2.03 -3.02 17.20
CA LEU A 239 -1.87 -2.70 15.79
C LEU A 239 -1.06 -3.84 15.13
N PRO A 240 -1.70 -4.81 14.45
CA PRO A 240 -0.98 -5.78 13.61
C PRO A 240 -0.33 -5.07 12.43
#